data_AF-A0A7X8UX05-F1
#
_entry.id   AF-A0A7X8UX05-F1
#
_cell.length_a   1.000
_cell.length_b   1.000
_cell.length_c   1.000
_cell.angle_alpha   90.00
_cell.angle_beta   90.00
_cell.angle_gamma   90.00
#
_symmetry.space_group_name_H-M   'P 1'
#
loop_
_entity.id
_entity.type
_entity.pdbx_description
1 polymer ?
#
loop_
_entity_poly.entity_id
_entity_poly.type
_entity_poly.pdbx_seq_one_letter_code
_entity_poly.pdbx_strand_id
1 'polypeptide(L)'
;MLRNPALPDRGRPQPSRGAFGSRDRLADYFDELLARIREIRASEARVYQRIREIFALACDYREGEEETHIFFATMQNKMHFAAAGMIAAEIIRRRADATQSNMGLTSQRIKYIPRRVPCSGRG
;
A
#
# COMPACT_ATOMS: atom_id res chain seq x y z
N MET A 1 -49.70 -29.99 -49.41
CA MET A 1 -49.61 -28.61 -48.88
C MET A 1 -49.96 -28.72 -47.40
N LEU A 2 -49.03 -28.58 -46.47
CA LEU A 2 -48.64 -27.28 -45.89
C LEU A 2 -47.19 -27.38 -45.39
N ARG A 3 -46.38 -26.37 -45.74
CA ARG A 3 -45.00 -26.21 -45.29
C ARG A 3 -45.01 -25.71 -43.84
N ASN A 4 -44.21 -26.34 -42.98
CA ASN A 4 -43.92 -25.83 -41.65
C ASN A 4 -42.93 -24.66 -41.79
N PRO A 5 -43.26 -23.43 -41.35
CA PRO A 5 -42.37 -22.29 -41.49
C PRO A 5 -41.23 -22.34 -40.45
N ALA A 6 -40.03 -21.99 -40.90
CA ALA A 6 -38.78 -22.05 -40.18
C ALA A 6 -38.78 -21.23 -38.87
N LEU A 7 -38.10 -21.76 -37.84
CA LEU A 7 -37.67 -21.02 -36.65
C LEU A 7 -36.81 -19.82 -37.07
N PRO A 8 -37.00 -18.62 -36.49
CA PRO A 8 -36.05 -17.53 -36.67
C PRO A 8 -34.73 -17.88 -35.97
N ASP A 9 -33.63 -17.73 -36.70
CA ASP A 9 -32.27 -17.91 -36.23
C ASP A 9 -32.04 -17.04 -34.98
N ARG A 10 -31.87 -17.69 -33.81
CA ARG A 10 -31.47 -16.99 -32.59
C ARG A 10 -30.04 -16.53 -32.80
N GLY A 11 -29.87 -15.28 -33.20
CA GLY A 11 -28.58 -14.63 -33.34
C GLY A 11 -27.67 -14.99 -32.18
N ARG A 12 -26.64 -15.80 -32.46
CA ARG A 12 -25.51 -15.90 -31.54
C ARG A 12 -24.93 -14.49 -31.44
N PRO A 13 -24.70 -13.94 -30.24
CA PRO A 13 -23.95 -12.71 -30.12
C PRO A 13 -22.57 -13.00 -30.70
N GLN A 14 -22.27 -12.40 -31.86
CA GLN A 14 -20.90 -12.37 -32.35
C GLN A 14 -20.12 -11.55 -31.32
N PRO A 15 -18.97 -12.05 -30.81
CA PRO A 15 -18.12 -11.21 -29.99
C PRO A 15 -17.70 -10.04 -30.88
N SER A 16 -18.19 -8.86 -30.54
CA SER A 16 -17.78 -7.61 -31.15
C SER A 16 -16.28 -7.51 -30.98
N ARG A 17 -15.54 -7.81 -32.06
CA ARG A 17 -14.17 -7.35 -32.28
C ARG A 17 -14.21 -5.82 -32.34
N GLY A 18 -14.36 -5.22 -31.17
CA GLY A 18 -14.25 -3.79 -30.93
C GLY A 18 -12.79 -3.49 -30.66
N ALA A 19 -12.17 -2.76 -31.57
CA ALA A 19 -10.84 -2.23 -31.44
C ALA A 19 -10.72 -1.31 -30.21
N PHE A 20 -9.66 -1.55 -29.43
CA PHE A 20 -8.68 -0.54 -29.03
C PHE A 20 -9.23 0.82 -28.58
N GLY A 21 -9.56 0.92 -27.29
CA GLY A 21 -9.74 2.19 -26.60
C GLY A 21 -8.53 2.49 -25.71
N SER A 22 -7.87 3.62 -25.96
CA SER A 22 -6.72 4.19 -25.22
C SER A 22 -6.91 4.42 -23.70
N ARG A 23 -8.04 3.98 -23.11
CA ARG A 23 -8.35 4.01 -21.68
C ARG A 23 -7.90 2.74 -20.94
N ASP A 24 -7.84 1.59 -21.63
CA ASP A 24 -7.45 0.32 -20.99
C ASP A 24 -5.95 0.28 -20.67
N ARG A 25 -5.09 0.86 -21.52
CA ARG A 25 -3.64 0.92 -21.25
C ARG A 25 -3.27 1.63 -19.94
N LEU A 26 -4.04 2.64 -19.57
CA LEU A 26 -3.83 3.39 -18.32
C LEU A 26 -4.34 2.58 -17.12
N ALA A 27 -5.50 1.92 -17.27
CA ALA A 27 -6.03 1.01 -16.24
C ALA A 27 -5.09 -0.18 -16.02
N ASP A 28 -4.64 -0.82 -17.09
CA ASP A 28 -3.67 -1.93 -17.07
C ASP A 28 -2.34 -1.50 -16.43
N TYR A 29 -1.85 -0.29 -16.72
CA TYR A 29 -0.65 0.27 -16.09
C TYR A 29 -0.81 0.47 -14.58
N PHE A 30 -1.95 1.02 -14.14
CA PHE A 30 -2.22 1.19 -12.71
C PHE A 30 -2.41 -0.14 -12.00
N ASP A 31 -3.03 -1.13 -12.63
CA ASP A 31 -3.20 -2.47 -12.08
C ASP A 31 -1.86 -3.22 -11.97
N GLU A 32 -0.98 -3.10 -12.97
CA GLU A 32 0.39 -3.63 -12.90
C GLU A 32 1.18 -2.96 -11.77
N LEU A 33 1.13 -1.62 -11.68
CA LEU A 33 1.80 -0.87 -10.63
C LEU A 33 1.31 -1.28 -9.23
N LEU A 34 -0.01 -1.42 -9.06
CA LEU A 34 -0.61 -1.86 -7.80
C LEU A 34 -0.23 -3.30 -7.46
N ALA A 35 -0.24 -4.21 -8.45
CA ALA A 35 0.20 -5.59 -8.27
C ALA A 35 1.66 -5.64 -7.82
N ARG A 36 2.53 -4.86 -8.46
CA ARG A 36 3.95 -4.79 -8.11
C ARG A 36 4.19 -4.20 -6.72
N ILE A 37 3.46 -3.16 -6.33
CA ILE A 37 3.54 -2.60 -4.97
C ILE A 37 3.08 -3.64 -3.94
N ARG A 38 1.98 -4.36 -4.21
CA ARG A 38 1.51 -5.44 -3.32
C ARG A 38 2.53 -6.56 -3.20
N GLU A 39 3.18 -6.94 -4.31
CA GLU A 39 4.23 -7.95 -4.30
C GLU A 39 5.44 -7.52 -3.47
N ILE A 40 5.90 -6.27 -3.61
CA ILE A 40 6.95 -5.68 -2.78
C ILE A 40 6.56 -5.69 -1.30
N ARG A 41 5.32 -5.32 -0.96
CA ARG A 41 4.85 -5.35 0.44
C ARG A 41 4.76 -6.77 1.00
N ALA A 42 4.31 -7.72 0.18
CA ALA A 42 4.24 -9.12 0.57
C ALA A 42 5.64 -9.73 0.73
N SER A 43 6.61 -9.35 -0.10
CA SER A 43 8.01 -9.79 0.05
C SER A 43 8.64 -9.20 1.32
N GLU A 44 8.44 -7.91 1.61
CA GLU A 44 8.86 -7.27 2.87
C GLU A 44 8.28 -8.00 4.08
N ALA A 45 6.96 -8.23 4.11
CA ALA A 45 6.28 -8.90 5.22
C ALA A 45 6.84 -10.30 5.49
N ARG A 46 7.13 -11.07 4.44
CA ARG A 46 7.74 -12.40 4.55
C ARG A 46 9.16 -12.35 5.12
N VAL A 47 9.96 -11.37 4.72
CA VAL A 47 11.31 -11.16 5.29
C VAL A 47 11.21 -10.87 6.79
N TYR A 48 10.31 -9.98 7.21
CA TYR A 48 10.09 -9.69 8.62
C TYR A 48 9.63 -10.91 9.42
N GLN A 49 8.74 -11.72 8.87
CA GLN A 49 8.31 -12.96 9.52
C GLN A 49 9.47 -13.94 9.73
N ARG A 50 10.30 -14.16 8.72
CA ARG A 50 11.44 -15.08 8.86
C ARG A 50 12.50 -14.59 9.82
N ILE A 51 12.81 -13.29 9.81
CA ILE A 51 13.73 -12.71 10.80
C ILE A 51 13.16 -12.88 12.21
N ARG A 52 11.86 -12.63 12.40
CA ARG A 52 11.20 -12.83 13.69
C ARG A 52 11.25 -14.29 14.15
N GLU A 53 10.98 -15.24 13.26
CA GLU A 53 11.05 -16.67 13.61
C GLU A 53 12.45 -17.10 14.04
N ILE A 54 13.49 -16.66 13.32
CA ILE A 54 14.89 -16.95 13.68
C ILE A 54 15.21 -16.31 15.04
N PHE A 55 14.75 -15.08 15.26
CA PHE A 55 14.99 -14.37 16.50
C PHE A 55 14.23 -14.97 17.68
N ALA A 56 13.02 -15.51 17.46
CA ALA A 56 12.26 -16.23 18.47
C ALA A 56 12.93 -17.54 18.94
N LEU A 57 13.86 -18.10 18.15
CA LEU A 57 14.68 -19.24 18.57
C LEU A 57 15.87 -18.84 19.45
N ALA A 58 16.26 -17.57 19.46
CA ALA A 58 17.27 -17.08 20.40
C ALA A 58 16.64 -17.02 21.80
N CYS A 59 17.30 -17.61 22.81
CA CYS A 59 16.78 -17.82 24.16
C CYS A 59 16.27 -16.55 24.88
N ASP A 60 16.63 -15.37 24.39
CA ASP A 60 16.36 -14.08 25.06
C ASP A 60 15.27 -13.25 24.37
N TYR A 61 14.52 -13.81 23.40
CA TYR A 61 13.43 -13.09 22.75
C TYR A 61 12.18 -13.01 23.64
N ARG A 62 11.83 -11.79 24.07
CA ARG A 62 10.55 -11.49 24.73
C ARG A 62 9.76 -10.46 23.91
N GLU A 63 8.56 -10.85 23.48
CA GLU A 63 7.66 -9.95 22.78
C GLU A 63 7.26 -8.78 23.70
N GLY A 64 7.60 -7.55 23.29
CA GLY A 64 7.25 -6.32 24.01
C GLY A 64 8.38 -5.68 24.80
N GLU A 65 9.60 -6.24 24.79
CA GLU A 65 10.75 -5.54 25.37
C GLU A 65 11.25 -4.41 24.46
N GLU A 66 11.68 -3.31 25.09
CA GLU A 66 12.13 -2.11 24.40
C GLU A 66 13.34 -2.40 23.49
N GLU A 67 14.25 -3.28 23.93
CA GLU A 67 15.40 -3.70 23.14
C GLU A 67 15.01 -4.36 21.81
N THR A 68 13.94 -5.17 21.81
CA THR A 68 13.40 -5.79 20.60
C THR A 68 12.89 -4.73 19.63
N HIS A 69 12.18 -3.72 20.14
CA HIS A 69 11.68 -2.62 19.31
C HIS A 69 12.81 -1.79 18.70
N ILE A 70 13.86 -1.50 19.48
CA ILE A 70 15.04 -0.75 19.02
C ILE A 70 15.79 -1.54 17.94
N PHE A 71 15.96 -2.86 18.13
CA PHE A 71 16.62 -3.72 17.14
C PHE A 71 15.89 -3.69 15.79
N PHE A 72 14.58 -3.93 15.78
CA PHE A 72 13.79 -3.93 14.54
C PHE A 72 13.74 -2.54 13.88
N ALA A 73 13.62 -1.46 14.68
CA ALA A 73 13.69 -0.09 14.17
C ALA A 73 15.04 0.19 13.50
N THR A 74 16.13 -0.30 14.09
CA THR A 74 17.49 -0.16 13.55
C THR A 74 17.65 -0.94 12.24
N MET A 75 17.18 -2.19 12.18
CA MET A 75 17.18 -2.97 10.93
C MET A 75 16.38 -2.28 9.84
N GLN A 76 15.21 -1.75 10.17
CA GLN A 76 14.35 -1.07 9.20
C GLN A 76 15.03 0.19 8.66
N ASN A 77 15.70 0.98 9.49
CA ASN A 77 16.50 2.13 9.04
C ASN A 77 17.64 1.71 8.10
N LYS A 78 18.33 0.60 8.40
CA LYS A 78 19.38 0.06 7.52
C LYS A 78 18.84 -0.36 6.17
N MET A 79 17.68 -1.02 6.13
CA MET A 79 17.04 -1.40 4.86
C MET A 79 16.59 -0.18 4.05
N HIS A 80 16.01 0.84 4.68
CA HIS A 80 15.65 2.09 4.01
C HIS A 80 16.88 2.78 3.41
N PHE A 81 17.98 2.81 4.15
CA PHE A 81 19.24 3.35 3.66
C PHE A 81 19.81 2.55 2.48
N ALA A 82 19.79 1.21 2.54
CA ALA A 82 20.27 0.36 1.45
C ALA A 82 19.46 0.55 0.15
N ALA A 83 18.15 0.79 0.25
CA ALA A 83 17.29 0.97 -0.92
C ALA A 83 17.31 2.40 -1.50
N ALA A 84 17.34 3.42 -0.64
CA ALA A 84 17.15 4.82 -1.04
C ALA A 84 18.38 5.73 -0.86
N GLY A 85 19.44 5.23 -0.22
CA GLY A 85 20.63 6.01 0.15
C GLY A 85 20.41 7.04 1.27
N MET A 86 19.25 7.03 1.92
CA MET A 86 18.85 7.97 2.97
C MET A 86 18.19 7.21 4.12
N ILE A 87 18.35 7.72 5.35
CA ILE A 87 17.60 7.18 6.50
C ILE A 87 16.13 7.62 6.45
N ALA A 88 15.23 6.86 7.09
CA ALA A 88 13.80 7.17 7.09
C ALA A 88 13.49 8.60 7.58
N ALA A 89 14.21 9.08 8.59
CA ALA A 89 14.09 10.45 9.10
C ALA A 89 14.46 11.51 8.04
N GLU A 90 15.48 11.25 7.22
CA GLU A 90 15.87 12.16 6.12
C GLU A 90 14.83 12.16 5.00
N ILE A 91 14.26 10.99 4.69
CA ILE A 91 13.17 10.89 3.71
C ILE A 91 11.98 11.73 4.17
N ILE A 92 11.60 11.65 5.45
CA ILE A 92 10.52 12.45 6.02
C ILE A 92 10.88 13.94 5.98
N ARG A 93 12.07 14.32 6.47
CA ARG A 93 12.54 15.71 6.47
C ARG A 93 12.57 16.32 5.07
N ARG A 94 12.94 15.56 4.05
CA ARG A 94 12.97 16.02 2.67
C ARG A 94 11.57 16.21 2.07
N ARG A 95 10.58 15.43 2.53
CA ARG A 95 9.19 15.51 2.05
C ARG A 95 8.35 16.54 2.81
N ALA A 96 8.64 16.75 4.09
CA ALA A 96 7.94 17.71 4.94
C ALA A 96 8.48 19.11 4.70
N ASP A 97 7.69 19.96 4.05
CA ASP A 97 8.04 21.35 3.79
C ASP A 97 7.11 22.28 4.56
N ALA A 98 7.63 22.95 5.59
CA ALA A 98 6.87 23.87 6.44
C ALA A 98 6.38 25.12 5.71
N THR A 99 6.94 25.43 4.53
CA THR A 99 6.52 26.58 3.72
C THR A 99 5.28 26.27 2.88
N GLN A 100 4.94 24.99 2.71
CA GLN A 100 3.77 24.54 1.96
C GLN A 100 2.56 24.32 2.86
N SER A 101 1.36 24.60 2.34
CA SER A 101 0.12 24.31 3.05
C SER A 101 0.07 22.82 3.44
N ASN A 102 -0.38 22.54 4.66
CA ASN A 102 -0.40 21.18 5.24
C ASN A 102 0.96 20.44 5.23
N MET A 103 2.08 21.16 5.29
CA MET A 103 3.43 20.59 5.26
C MET A 103 3.75 19.74 4.00
N GLY A 104 3.07 19.99 2.87
CA GLY A 104 3.28 19.26 1.61
C GLY A 104 2.51 17.93 1.49
N LEU A 105 1.50 17.69 2.33
CA LEU A 105 0.65 16.47 2.26
C LEU A 105 -0.26 16.48 1.02
N THR A 106 -0.03 15.55 0.09
CA THR A 106 -0.82 15.42 -1.16
C THR A 106 -2.08 14.55 -1.05
N SER A 107 -2.15 13.67 -0.03
CA SER A 107 -3.28 12.78 0.22
C SER A 107 -3.62 12.82 1.71
N GLN A 108 -4.69 13.53 2.06
CA GLN A 108 -5.21 13.60 3.41
C GLN A 108 -6.49 12.77 3.54
N ARG A 109 -6.39 11.60 4.16
CA ARG A 109 -7.57 10.91 4.72
C ARG A 109 -7.53 11.05 6.23
N ILE A 110 -7.85 12.24 6.72
CA ILE A 110 -7.87 12.53 8.16
C ILE A 110 -9.14 11.89 8.72
N LYS A 111 -8.99 10.82 9.50
CA LYS A 111 -10.03 10.36 10.43
C LYS A 111 -9.97 11.34 11.60
N TYR A 112 -10.98 12.19 11.76
CA TYR A 112 -11.07 13.09 12.91
C TYR A 112 -11.07 12.27 14.20
N ILE A 113 -10.00 12.34 14.98
CA ILE A 113 -9.98 11.90 16.37
C ILE A 113 -10.16 13.18 17.19
N PRO A 114 -11.36 13.47 17.72
CA PRO A 114 -11.57 14.67 18.51
C PRO A 114 -10.71 14.59 19.77
N ARG A 115 -9.66 15.42 19.86
CA ARG A 115 -8.98 15.65 21.14
C ARG A 115 -9.93 16.46 22.00
N ARG A 116 -10.58 15.82 22.98
CA ARG A 116 -11.12 16.55 24.13
C ARG A 116 -9.92 17.07 24.91
N VAL A 117 -9.59 18.34 24.72
CA VAL A 117 -8.75 19.06 25.68
C VAL A 117 -9.73 19.65 26.69
N PRO A 118 -9.81 19.14 27.94
CA PRO A 118 -10.59 19.82 28.96
C PRO A 118 -9.86 21.12 29.28
N CYS A 119 -10.48 22.26 28.94
CA CYS A 119 -10.04 23.55 29.43
C CYS A 119 -10.23 23.56 30.95
N SER A 120 -9.15 23.40 31.72
CA SER A 120 -9.17 23.73 33.14
C SER A 120 -9.19 25.25 33.25
N GLY A 121 -10.40 25.81 33.37
CA GLY A 121 -10.60 27.21 33.72
C GLY A 121 -9.95 27.50 35.07
N ARG A 122 -8.97 28.40 35.07
CA ARG A 122 -8.43 29.07 36.25
C ARG A 122 -8.56 30.57 35.96
N GLY A 123 -9.27 31.28 36.85
CA GLY A 123 -9.52 32.73 36.76
C GLY A 123 -10.99 33.03 36.93
#